data_AF-Q42892-F1
#
_entry.id   AF-Q42892-F1
#
_cell.length_a   1.000
_cell.length_b   1.000
_cell.length_c   1.000
_cell.angle_alpha   90.00
_cell.angle_beta   90.00
_cell.angle_gamma   90.00
#
_symmetry.space_group_name_H-M   'P 1'
#
loop_
_entity.id
_entity.type
_entity.pdbx_description
1 polymer ?
#
loop_
_entity_poly.entity_id
_entity_poly.type
_entity_poly.pdbx_seq_one_letter_code
_entity_poly.pdbx_strand_id
1 'polypeptide(L)'
;LNRNELELLLTFVDEKGIHLISDEIYSGTVFNSPGFVSVMEVLIEKNYMKTRVWERVHIVYSLSKDLGLPGFRIGAIYSNDEMVVSAATK
;
A
#
# COMPACT_ATOMS: atom_id res chain seq x y z
N LEU A 1 10.25 4.85 3.66
CA LEU A 1 10.51 5.02 2.22
C LEU A 1 10.19 6.45 1.86
N ASN A 2 11.06 7.11 1.10
CA ASN A 2 10.75 8.39 0.50
C ASN A 2 10.07 8.17 -0.86
N ARG A 3 9.53 9.25 -1.42
CA ARG A 3 8.81 9.24 -2.69
C ARG A 3 9.61 8.65 -3.84
N ASN A 4 10.89 9.00 -3.98
CA ASN A 4 11.74 8.52 -5.07
C ASN A 4 11.94 7.00 -5.00
N GLU A 5 12.04 6.44 -3.79
CA GLU A 5 12.15 4.99 -3.59
C GLU A 5 10.85 4.28 -4.00
N LEU A 6 9.68 4.84 -3.66
CA LEU A 6 8.39 4.30 -4.09
C LEU A 6 8.25 4.33 -5.61
N GLU A 7 8.66 5.41 -6.27
CA GLU A 7 8.64 5.52 -7.73
C GLU A 7 9.56 4.49 -8.40
N LEU A 8 10.75 4.27 -7.84
CA LEU A 8 11.67 3.23 -8.31
C LEU A 8 11.05 1.84 -8.17
N LEU A 9 10.41 1.55 -7.03
CA LEU A 9 9.74 0.26 -6.81
C LEU A 9 8.57 0.05 -7.78
N LEU A 10 7.76 1.07 -8.03
CA LEU A 10 6.66 0.99 -9.00
C LEU A 10 7.17 0.73 -10.42
N THR A 11 8.26 1.40 -10.82
CA THR A 11 8.91 1.17 -12.11
C THR A 11 9.41 -0.26 -12.21
N PHE A 12 10.11 -0.76 -11.19
CA PHE A 12 10.60 -2.14 -11.14
C PHE A 12 9.46 -3.17 -11.22
N VAL A 13 8.36 -2.91 -10.52
CA VAL A 13 7.18 -3.78 -10.49
C VAL A 13 6.49 -3.83 -11.85
N ASP A 14 6.40 -2.69 -12.54
CA ASP A 14 5.90 -2.62 -13.91
C ASP A 14 6.78 -3.44 -14.87
N GLU A 15 8.10 -3.18 -14.84
CA GLU A 15 9.08 -3.85 -15.71
C GLU A 15 9.13 -5.37 -15.52
N LYS A 16 9.03 -5.84 -14.27
CA LYS A 16 9.07 -7.28 -13.96
C LYS A 16 7.71 -7.95 -14.04
N GLY A 17 6.65 -7.17 -14.08
CA GLY A 17 5.28 -7.64 -14.07
C GLY A 17 4.90 -8.44 -12.82
N ILE A 18 5.47 -8.09 -11.68
CA ILE A 18 5.24 -8.72 -10.36
C ILE A 18 4.30 -7.86 -9.50
N HIS A 19 4.09 -8.24 -8.24
CA HIS A 19 3.25 -7.50 -7.30
C HIS A 19 4.07 -6.68 -6.30
N LEU A 20 3.50 -5.58 -5.82
CA LEU A 20 4.00 -4.80 -4.68
C LEU A 20 3.01 -4.91 -3.53
N ILE A 21 3.49 -5.28 -2.35
CA ILE A 21 2.69 -5.25 -1.12
C ILE A 21 3.32 -4.21 -0.20
N SER A 22 2.57 -3.15 0.09
CA SER A 22 2.96 -2.09 1.02
C SER A 22 2.31 -2.37 2.38
N ASP A 23 3.10 -2.76 3.38
CA ASP A 23 2.62 -2.83 4.77
C ASP A 23 2.70 -1.43 5.39
N GLU A 24 1.54 -0.79 5.51
CA GLU A 24 1.40 0.59 5.97
C GLU A 24 0.90 0.66 7.43
N ILE A 25 1.11 -0.40 8.22
CA ILE A 25 0.68 -0.47 9.64
C ILE A 25 1.17 0.67 10.53
N TYR A 26 2.28 1.33 10.17
CA TYR A 26 2.84 2.46 10.90
C TYR A 26 2.53 3.84 10.27
N SER A 27 1.64 3.89 9.27
CA SER A 27 1.32 5.12 8.54
C SER A 27 0.84 6.26 9.44
N GLY A 28 0.13 5.96 10.53
CA GLY A 28 -0.33 6.95 11.52
C GLY A 28 0.68 7.32 12.60
N THR A 29 1.89 6.73 12.60
CA THR A 29 2.93 6.96 13.64
C THR A 29 4.13 7.79 13.17
N VAL A 30 4.00 8.51 12.06
CA VAL A 30 5.04 9.44 11.60
C VAL A 30 4.83 10.82 12.23
N PHE A 31 5.67 11.17 13.20
CA PHE A 31 5.54 12.42 13.98
C PHE A 31 6.48 13.56 13.52
N ASN A 32 7.40 13.27 12.59
CA ASN A 32 8.42 14.20 12.11
C ASN A 32 8.38 14.33 10.59
N SER A 33 8.89 15.44 10.06
CA SER A 33 8.99 15.68 8.62
C SER A 33 10.20 14.96 8.00
N PRO A 34 10.11 14.52 6.72
CA PRO A 34 8.92 14.55 5.87
C PRO A 34 7.85 13.54 6.33
N GLY A 35 6.58 13.89 6.09
CA GLY A 35 5.44 13.03 6.45
C GLY A 35 5.43 11.70 5.69
N PHE A 36 4.60 10.78 6.16
CA PHE A 36 4.36 9.51 5.47
C PHE A 36 3.77 9.75 4.07
N VAL A 37 4.26 8.99 3.08
CA VAL A 37 3.72 8.96 1.71
C VAL A 37 3.26 7.53 1.46
N SER A 38 1.96 7.35 1.22
CA SER A 38 1.39 6.05 0.87
C SER A 38 1.77 5.67 -0.57
N VAL A 39 1.90 4.38 -0.85
CA VAL A 39 2.10 3.91 -2.23
C VAL A 39 0.94 4.32 -3.15
N MET A 40 -0.27 4.45 -2.60
CA MET A 40 -1.47 4.85 -3.35
C MET A 40 -1.41 6.30 -3.83
N GLU A 41 -0.81 7.19 -3.03
CA GLU A 41 -0.58 8.59 -3.41
C GLU A 41 0.30 8.67 -4.65
N VAL A 42 1.42 7.94 -4.64
CA VAL A 42 2.37 7.90 -5.76
C VAL A 42 1.72 7.29 -7.01
N LEU A 43 0.90 6.26 -6.88
CA LEU A 43 0.17 5.66 -8.01
C LEU A 43 -0.77 6.65 -8.71
N ILE A 44 -1.55 7.41 -7.94
CA ILE A 44 -2.50 8.39 -8.46
C ILE A 44 -1.74 9.52 -9.16
N GLU A 45 -0.71 10.07 -8.51
CA GLU A 45 0.06 11.19 -9.06
C GLU A 45 0.85 10.82 -10.33
N LYS A 46 1.34 9.57 -10.43
CA LYS A 46 1.99 9.06 -11.64
C LYS A 46 1.02 8.57 -12.71
N ASN A 47 -0.29 8.75 -12.50
CA ASN A 47 -1.33 8.36 -13.44
C ASN A 47 -1.30 6.85 -13.79
N TYR A 48 -0.93 6.00 -12.82
CA TYR A 48 -1.04 4.54 -12.96
C TYR A 48 -2.48 4.04 -12.85
N MET A 49 -3.45 4.91 -12.57
CA MET A 49 -4.86 4.55 -12.55
C MET A 49 -5.25 3.90 -13.88
N LYS A 50 -5.88 2.71 -13.82
CA LYS A 50 -6.26 1.89 -14.99
C LYS A 50 -5.10 1.22 -15.76
N THR A 51 -3.91 1.15 -15.17
CA THR A 51 -2.79 0.35 -15.71
C THR A 51 -2.74 -1.03 -15.06
N ARG A 52 -1.92 -1.95 -15.60
CA ARG A 52 -1.68 -3.26 -14.97
C ARG A 52 -1.00 -3.15 -13.61
N VAL A 53 -0.21 -2.09 -13.39
CA VAL A 53 0.44 -1.85 -12.10
C VAL A 53 -0.61 -1.55 -11.02
N TRP A 54 -1.69 -0.86 -11.37
CA TRP A 54 -2.79 -0.53 -10.45
C TRP A 54 -3.37 -1.75 -9.71
N GLU A 55 -3.58 -2.84 -10.46
CA GLU A 55 -4.10 -4.13 -9.94
C GLU A 55 -3.03 -4.93 -9.19
N ARG A 56 -1.75 -4.56 -9.34
CA ARG A 56 -0.62 -5.30 -8.76
C ARG A 56 -0.07 -4.68 -7.48
N VAL A 57 -0.59 -3.53 -7.07
CA VAL A 57 -0.22 -2.89 -5.80
C VAL A 57 -1.30 -3.10 -4.77
N HIS A 58 -0.88 -3.62 -3.62
CA HIS A 58 -1.74 -3.98 -2.49
C HIS A 58 -1.24 -3.32 -1.22
N ILE A 59 -2.15 -2.92 -0.34
CA ILE A 59 -1.83 -2.34 0.97
C ILE A 59 -2.33 -3.26 2.07
N VAL A 60 -1.48 -3.50 3.07
CA VAL A 60 -1.83 -4.15 4.33
C VAL A 60 -1.80 -3.11 5.44
N TYR A 61 -2.82 -3.12 6.30
CA TYR A 61 -2.96 -2.15 7.39
C TYR A 61 -3.54 -2.78 8.65
N SER A 62 -3.31 -2.17 9.82
CA SER A 62 -3.93 -2.55 11.10
C SER A 62 -3.94 -1.40 12.10
N LEU A 63 -4.97 -1.34 12.94
CA LEU A 63 -5.09 -0.38 14.04
C LEU A 63 -4.18 -0.68 15.25
N SER A 64 -3.39 -1.75 15.17
CA SER A 64 -2.56 -2.22 16.28
C SER A 64 -1.49 -1.23 16.72
N LYS A 65 -0.95 -0.43 15.78
CA LYS A 65 0.20 0.45 16.02
C LYS A 65 -0.20 1.92 16.07
N ASP A 66 -1.13 2.34 15.23
CA ASP A 66 -1.59 3.72 15.19
C ASP A 66 -2.50 4.06 16.39
N LEU A 67 -3.41 3.17 16.76
CA LEU A 67 -4.37 3.39 17.86
C LEU A 67 -4.07 2.57 19.12
N GLY A 68 -3.02 1.74 19.10
CA GLY A 68 -2.67 0.89 20.23
C GLY A 68 -3.74 -0.15 20.56
N LEU A 69 -4.48 -0.65 19.56
CA LEU A 69 -5.57 -1.62 19.71
C LEU A 69 -5.24 -3.04 19.22
N PRO A 70 -4.08 -3.65 19.58
CA PRO A 70 -3.71 -4.97 19.05
C PRO A 70 -4.65 -6.09 19.52
N GLY A 71 -5.32 -5.92 20.66
CA GLY A 71 -6.26 -6.90 21.21
C GLY A 71 -7.55 -7.05 20.41
N PHE A 72 -7.92 -6.04 19.61
CA PHE A 72 -9.18 -6.03 18.85
C PHE A 72 -9.04 -6.77 17.51
N ARG A 73 -7.80 -7.09 17.10
CA ARG A 73 -7.50 -7.87 15.88
C ARG A 73 -8.10 -7.27 14.61
N ILE A 74 -8.07 -5.94 14.50
CA ILE A 74 -8.53 -5.22 13.33
C ILE A 74 -7.38 -5.06 12.35
N GLY A 75 -7.47 -5.78 11.23
CA GLY A 75 -6.59 -5.65 10.07
C GLY A 75 -7.41 -5.38 8.82
N ALA A 76 -6.79 -4.76 7.83
CA ALA A 76 -7.39 -4.49 6.53
C ALA A 76 -6.40 -4.84 5.42
N ILE A 77 -6.94 -5.39 4.33
CA ILE A 77 -6.25 -5.51 3.05
C ILE A 77 -6.98 -4.60 2.08
N TYR A 78 -6.23 -3.77 1.38
CA TYR A 78 -6.72 -2.94 0.29
C TYR A 78 -6.03 -3.37 -1.00
N SER A 79 -6.83 -3.70 -2.01
CA SER A 79 -6.39 -4.17 -3.31
C SER A 79 -7.34 -3.63 -4.37
N ASN A 80 -6.81 -3.25 -5.54
CA ASN A 80 -7.62 -2.92 -6.71
C ASN A 80 -7.90 -4.16 -7.60
N ASP A 81 -7.25 -5.30 -7.31
CA ASP A 81 -7.56 -6.58 -7.94
C ASP A 81 -8.73 -7.25 -7.21
N GLU A 82 -9.85 -7.41 -7.91
CA GLU A 82 -11.08 -8.04 -7.39
C GLU A 82 -10.86 -9.50 -6.96
N MET A 83 -9.97 -10.25 -7.63
CA MET A 83 -9.66 -11.63 -7.24
C MET A 83 -8.95 -11.67 -5.91
N VAL A 84 -8.02 -10.75 -5.66
CA VAL A 84 -7.31 -10.62 -4.37
C VAL A 84 -8.31 -10.23 -3.27
N VAL A 85 -9.20 -9.27 -3.52
CA VAL A 85 -10.25 -8.88 -2.57
C VAL A 85 -11.17 -10.08 -2.25
N SER A 86 -11.60 -10.82 -3.27
CA SER A 86 -12.44 -12.00 -3.10
C SER A 86 -11.76 -13.11 -2.31
N ALA A 87 -10.45 -13.33 -2.53
CA ALA A 87 -9.69 -14.33 -1.79
C ALA A 87 -9.50 -13.94 -0.31
N ALA A 88 -9.34 -12.65 -0.01
CA ALA A 88 -9.15 -12.13 1.34
C ALA A 88 -10.44 -12.06 2.18
N THR A 89 -11.60 -12.15 1.54
CA THR A 89 -12.92 -12.10 2.19
C THR A 89 -13.55 -13.48 2.42
N LYS A 90 -12.81 -14.56 2.11
CA LYS A 90 -13.23 -15.95 2.34
C LYS A 90 -12.87 -16.47 3.72
#